data_AF-A0AAD4QLK9-F1
#
_entry.id   AF-A0AAD4QLK9-F1
#
_cell.length_a   1.000
_cell.length_b   1.000
_cell.length_c   1.000
_cell.angle_alpha   90.00
_cell.angle_beta   90.00
_cell.angle_gamma   90.00
#
_symmetry.space_group_name_H-M   'P 1'
#
loop_
_entity.id
_entity.type
_entity.pdbx_description
1 polymer ?
#
loop_
_entity_poly.entity_id
_entity_poly.type
_entity_poly.pdbx_seq_one_letter_code
_entity_poly.pdbx_strand_id
1 'polypeptide(L)'
;MNSELPIDFSNPVIRDYMSLVRLQVLTPLSLLINITITLICSLVLHPSLGDVTRLHPASISPSVPAIAAYIFMIYLGQVGYCILLVAARRPETKSTIVKGVGLALVFANWVMAGSAIAWVFEAFLKSTIFLGILTLLLIYSNVVLIVYHAPTWTRPLDVVFIHAPVRLFLILALSLLFPYSLFVTLGHAWDPAYPGHYERKQWGGFAYVLAVNLAGLFIIALCHDWVWCLGATWMCVSIWMKEPKPLSIYIIVIIFTVLHPVTLIVVTITKRLTRKRQEGHIRLPSDEEITHQERATSRHEVQADWS
;
A
#
# COMPACT_ATOMS: atom_id res chain seq x y z
N MET A 1 -27.76 -30.69 -26.84
CA MET A 1 -27.99 -29.26 -27.13
C MET A 1 -26.84 -28.46 -26.54
N ASN A 2 -25.69 -28.51 -27.21
CA ASN A 2 -24.55 -27.64 -26.89
C ASN A 2 -24.61 -26.49 -27.89
N SER A 3 -25.08 -25.35 -27.44
CA SER A 3 -25.11 -24.12 -28.22
C SER A 3 -23.68 -23.74 -28.56
N GLU A 4 -23.30 -23.87 -29.84
CA GLU A 4 -22.04 -23.37 -30.39
C GLU A 4 -22.02 -21.83 -30.24
N LEU A 5 -21.59 -21.36 -29.07
CA LEU A 5 -21.16 -19.99 -28.93
C LEU A 5 -19.90 -19.83 -29.80
N PRO A 6 -19.79 -18.77 -30.63
CA PRO A 6 -18.65 -18.57 -31.54
C PRO A 6 -17.31 -18.28 -30.80
N ILE A 7 -17.30 -18.38 -29.48
CA ILE A 7 -16.15 -18.13 -28.61
C ILE A 7 -16.05 -19.30 -27.64
N ASP A 8 -14.95 -20.05 -27.74
CA ASP A 8 -14.64 -21.15 -26.81
C ASP A 8 -14.13 -20.61 -25.47
N PHE A 9 -15.02 -20.55 -24.47
CA PHE A 9 -14.69 -20.11 -23.12
C PHE A 9 -13.88 -21.14 -22.31
N SER A 10 -13.65 -22.34 -22.85
CA SER A 10 -12.84 -23.39 -22.23
C SER A 10 -11.34 -23.14 -22.41
N ASN A 11 -10.96 -22.30 -23.38
CA ASN A 11 -9.56 -21.97 -23.64
C ASN A 11 -9.02 -20.98 -22.57
N PRO A 12 -7.91 -21.31 -21.86
CA PRO A 12 -7.36 -20.47 -20.80
C PRO A 12 -6.91 -19.08 -21.30
N VAL A 13 -6.48 -18.96 -22.56
CA VAL A 13 -6.03 -17.68 -23.15
C VAL A 13 -7.21 -16.73 -23.37
N ILE A 14 -8.35 -17.27 -23.83
CA ILE A 14 -9.58 -16.49 -24.04
C ILE A 14 -10.14 -16.03 -22.68
N ARG A 15 -10.07 -16.88 -21.65
CA ARG A 15 -10.47 -16.52 -20.28
C ARG A 15 -9.60 -15.41 -19.69
N ASP A 16 -8.28 -15.49 -19.86
CA ASP A 16 -7.35 -14.46 -19.38
C ASP A 16 -7.56 -13.13 -20.13
N TYR A 17 -7.84 -13.18 -21.43
CA TYR A 17 -8.20 -11.98 -22.21
C TYR A 17 -9.52 -11.36 -21.76
N MET A 18 -10.57 -12.17 -21.57
CA MET A 18 -11.88 -11.69 -21.12
C MET A 18 -11.83 -11.13 -19.69
N SER A 19 -11.05 -11.73 -18.80
CA SER A 19 -10.86 -11.20 -17.44
C SER A 19 -10.10 -9.88 -17.46
N LEU A 20 -9.08 -9.75 -18.33
CA LEU A 20 -8.38 -8.49 -18.56
C LEU A 20 -9.35 -7.41 -19.05
N VAL A 21 -10.15 -7.68 -20.09
CA VAL A 21 -11.14 -6.73 -20.64
C VAL A 21 -12.13 -6.27 -19.58
N ARG A 22 -12.70 -7.20 -18.78
CA ARG A 22 -13.58 -6.85 -17.66
C ARG A 22 -12.88 -5.94 -16.67
N LEU A 23 -11.62 -6.23 -16.36
CA LEU A 23 -10.84 -5.44 -15.44
C LEU A 23 -10.50 -4.04 -15.99
N GLN A 24 -10.31 -3.89 -17.31
CA GLN A 24 -10.07 -2.58 -17.94
C GLN A 24 -11.29 -1.67 -17.89
N VAL A 25 -12.50 -2.23 -17.86
CA VAL A 25 -13.73 -1.44 -17.71
C VAL A 25 -14.05 -1.22 -16.23
N LEU A 26 -13.97 -2.28 -15.43
CA LEU A 26 -14.44 -2.27 -14.06
C LEU A 26 -13.52 -1.47 -13.12
N THR A 27 -12.20 -1.51 -13.35
CA THR A 27 -11.26 -0.79 -12.47
C THR A 27 -11.41 0.72 -12.59
N PRO A 28 -11.32 1.34 -13.78
CA PRO A 28 -11.49 2.79 -13.90
C PRO A 28 -12.88 3.24 -13.46
N LEU A 29 -13.92 2.45 -13.75
CA LEU A 29 -15.28 2.74 -13.31
C LEU A 29 -15.38 2.77 -11.77
N SER A 30 -14.88 1.73 -11.09
CA SER A 30 -14.90 1.68 -9.62
C SER A 30 -14.10 2.81 -8.98
N LEU A 31 -12.96 3.18 -9.56
CA LEU A 31 -12.16 4.30 -9.10
C LEU A 31 -12.90 5.63 -9.26
N LEU A 32 -13.48 5.88 -10.44
CA LEU A 32 -14.23 7.11 -10.71
C LEU A 32 -15.42 7.26 -9.76
N ILE A 33 -16.15 6.18 -9.51
CA ILE A 33 -17.26 6.16 -8.56
C ILE A 33 -16.76 6.46 -7.14
N ASN A 34 -15.67 5.83 -6.70
CA ASN A 34 -15.08 6.07 -5.38
C ASN A 34 -14.65 7.54 -5.20
N ILE A 35 -13.94 8.10 -6.18
CA ILE A 35 -13.54 9.51 -6.18
C ILE A 35 -14.78 10.41 -6.11
N THR A 36 -15.77 10.17 -6.96
CA THR A 36 -16.98 11.00 -7.06
C THR A 36 -17.76 10.99 -5.75
N ILE A 37 -18.02 9.80 -5.19
CA ILE A 37 -18.74 9.66 -3.91
C ILE A 37 -17.96 10.34 -2.79
N THR A 38 -16.65 10.10 -2.69
CA THR A 38 -15.82 10.70 -1.64
C THR A 38 -15.79 12.22 -1.75
N LEU A 39 -15.72 12.78 -2.96
CA LEU A 39 -15.79 14.23 -3.20
C LEU A 39 -17.15 14.81 -2.82
N ILE A 40 -18.26 14.16 -3.21
CA ILE A 40 -19.62 14.58 -2.84
C ILE A 40 -19.76 14.58 -1.31
N CYS A 41 -19.35 13.49 -0.65
CA CYS A 41 -19.37 13.36 0.81
C CYS A 41 -18.45 14.36 1.52
N SER A 42 -17.38 14.83 0.87
CA SER A 42 -16.43 15.78 1.45
C SER A 42 -16.76 17.25 1.19
N LEU A 43 -17.39 17.59 0.06
CA LEU A 43 -17.51 18.97 -0.42
C LEU A 43 -18.96 19.43 -0.64
N VAL A 44 -19.89 18.51 -0.87
CA VAL A 44 -21.27 18.83 -1.27
C VAL A 44 -22.26 18.57 -0.14
N LEU A 45 -22.08 17.49 0.61
CA LEU A 45 -22.97 17.13 1.73
C LEU A 45 -22.61 17.90 3.00
N HIS A 46 -23.65 18.29 3.74
CA HIS A 46 -23.55 18.84 5.10
C HIS A 46 -24.41 18.00 6.06
N PRO A 47 -23.83 17.46 7.15
CA PRO A 47 -22.41 17.53 7.52
C PRO A 47 -21.50 16.80 6.51
N SER A 48 -20.31 17.36 6.24
CA SER A 48 -19.31 16.71 5.37
C SER A 48 -18.52 15.64 6.13
N LEU A 49 -17.74 14.81 5.42
CA LEU A 49 -16.78 13.88 6.04
C LEU A 49 -15.90 14.58 7.08
N GLY A 50 -15.39 15.77 6.74
CA GLY A 50 -14.55 16.56 7.63
C GLY A 50 -15.31 17.12 8.84
N ASP A 51 -16.58 17.48 8.67
CA ASP A 51 -17.42 17.99 9.76
C ASP A 51 -17.75 16.87 10.75
N VAL A 52 -18.16 15.69 10.27
CA VAL A 52 -18.40 14.52 11.13
C VAL A 52 -17.12 14.14 11.90
N THR A 53 -15.96 14.15 11.24
CA THR A 53 -14.67 13.90 11.92
C THR A 53 -14.36 14.95 13.00
N ARG A 54 -14.75 16.21 12.80
CA ARG A 54 -14.58 17.28 13.80
C ARG A 54 -15.56 17.15 14.96
N LEU A 55 -16.77 16.65 14.72
CA LEU A 55 -17.79 16.39 15.73
C LEU A 55 -17.44 15.18 16.61
N HIS A 56 -16.70 14.21 16.08
CA HIS A 56 -16.27 13.01 16.81
C HIS A 56 -14.74 12.89 16.93
N PRO A 57 -14.08 13.80 17.66
CA PRO A 57 -12.64 13.74 17.86
C PRO A 57 -12.28 12.54 18.75
N ALA A 58 -11.30 11.76 18.33
CA ALA A 58 -10.75 10.61 19.04
C ALA A 58 -9.22 10.72 19.12
N SER A 59 -8.58 9.85 19.90
CA SER A 59 -7.18 10.02 20.31
C SER A 59 -6.22 10.12 19.11
N ILE A 60 -6.57 9.43 18.01
CA ILE A 60 -5.81 9.39 16.76
C ILE A 60 -6.37 10.31 15.66
N SER A 61 -7.32 11.21 15.96
CA SER A 61 -7.93 12.10 14.95
C SER A 61 -6.87 12.85 14.13
N PRO A 62 -6.91 12.77 12.80
CA PRO A 62 -5.90 13.40 11.97
C PRO A 62 -6.26 14.86 11.66
N SER A 63 -5.32 15.57 11.05
CA SER A 63 -5.62 16.81 10.36
C SER A 63 -6.31 16.49 9.02
N VAL A 64 -7.53 16.98 8.87
CA VAL A 64 -8.35 16.80 7.65
C VAL A 64 -7.58 17.17 6.37
N PRO A 65 -6.88 18.33 6.27
CA PRO A 65 -6.18 18.67 5.03
C PRO A 65 -5.00 17.73 4.72
N ALA A 66 -4.26 17.23 5.72
CA ALA A 66 -3.16 16.30 5.47
C ALA A 66 -3.67 14.95 4.97
N ILE A 67 -4.85 14.50 5.44
CA ILE A 67 -5.48 13.27 4.96
C ILE A 67 -6.07 13.44 3.57
N ALA A 68 -6.68 14.59 3.27
CA ALA A 68 -7.14 14.90 1.93
C ALA A 68 -5.97 14.85 0.91
N ALA A 69 -4.81 15.43 1.27
CA ALA A 69 -3.61 15.35 0.45
C ALA A 69 -3.12 13.89 0.26
N TYR A 70 -3.17 13.07 1.30
CA TYR A 70 -2.79 11.66 1.21
C TYR A 70 -3.75 10.84 0.33
N ILE A 71 -5.06 11.03 0.49
CA ILE A 71 -6.09 10.40 -0.34
C ILE A 71 -5.92 10.82 -1.80
N PHE A 72 -5.64 12.10 -2.05
CA PHE A 72 -5.34 12.61 -3.40
C PHE A 72 -4.16 11.87 -4.04
N MET A 73 -3.06 11.65 -3.30
CA MET A 73 -1.91 10.89 -3.80
C MET A 73 -2.25 9.42 -4.11
N ILE A 74 -3.09 8.78 -3.29
CA ILE A 74 -3.59 7.43 -3.59
C ILE A 74 -4.39 7.45 -4.91
N TYR A 75 -5.33 8.37 -5.06
CA TYR A 75 -6.13 8.46 -6.28
C TYR A 75 -5.29 8.75 -7.51
N LEU A 76 -4.28 9.62 -7.41
CA LEU A 76 -3.34 9.86 -8.50
C LEU A 76 -2.58 8.58 -8.89
N GLY A 77 -2.12 7.82 -7.90
CA GLY A 77 -1.48 6.52 -8.13
C GLY A 77 -2.43 5.49 -8.77
N GLN A 78 -3.69 5.45 -8.35
CA GLN A 78 -4.70 4.55 -8.93
C GLN A 78 -5.12 4.97 -10.35
N VAL A 79 -5.13 6.26 -10.69
CA VAL A 79 -5.31 6.72 -12.07
C VAL A 79 -4.13 6.22 -12.93
N GLY A 80 -2.91 6.34 -12.42
CA GLY A 80 -1.72 5.77 -13.05
C GLY A 80 -1.81 4.24 -13.24
N TYR A 81 -2.35 3.51 -12.25
CA TYR A 81 -2.65 2.08 -12.38
C TYR A 81 -3.60 1.80 -13.54
N CYS A 82 -4.69 2.56 -13.67
CA CYS A 82 -5.66 2.41 -14.76
C CYS A 82 -5.02 2.66 -16.13
N ILE A 83 -4.17 3.69 -16.25
CA ILE A 83 -3.43 3.97 -17.49
C ILE A 83 -2.49 2.80 -17.83
N LEU A 84 -1.75 2.30 -16.84
CA LEU A 84 -0.81 1.20 -17.01
C LEU A 84 -1.55 -0.08 -17.42
N LEU A 85 -2.74 -0.33 -16.89
CA LEU A 85 -3.59 -1.46 -17.23
C LEU A 85 -4.02 -1.49 -18.72
N VAL A 86 -4.20 -0.32 -19.34
CA VAL A 86 -4.51 -0.20 -20.78
C VAL A 86 -3.23 -0.23 -21.62
N ALA A 87 -2.16 0.43 -21.16
CA ALA A 87 -0.92 0.60 -21.91
C ALA A 87 0.04 -0.60 -21.82
N ALA A 88 -0.10 -1.47 -20.82
CA ALA A 88 0.82 -2.58 -20.57
C ALA A 88 0.79 -3.60 -21.72
N ARG A 89 1.93 -3.73 -22.41
CA ARG A 89 2.13 -4.72 -23.47
C ARG A 89 2.77 -6.02 -22.97
N ARG A 90 3.49 -5.97 -21.84
CA ARG A 90 4.24 -7.13 -21.32
C ARG A 90 3.32 -8.12 -20.58
N PRO A 91 3.47 -9.43 -20.80
CA PRO A 91 2.61 -10.45 -20.21
C PRO A 91 2.76 -10.54 -18.68
N GLU A 92 3.96 -10.29 -18.16
CA GLU A 92 4.26 -10.32 -16.72
C GLU A 92 3.50 -9.24 -15.94
N THR A 93 3.48 -8.02 -16.49
CA THR A 93 2.74 -6.88 -15.92
C THR A 93 1.23 -7.15 -15.98
N LYS A 94 0.73 -7.73 -17.09
CA LYS A 94 -0.68 -8.14 -17.21
C LYS A 94 -1.07 -9.21 -16.18
N SER A 95 -0.20 -10.20 -15.94
CA SER A 95 -0.43 -11.23 -14.93
C SER A 95 -0.50 -10.62 -13.52
N THR A 96 0.43 -9.72 -13.20
CA THR A 96 0.45 -9.00 -11.92
C THR A 96 -0.84 -8.22 -11.68
N ILE A 97 -1.32 -7.53 -12.71
CA ILE A 97 -2.56 -6.74 -12.67
C ILE A 97 -3.79 -7.63 -12.51
N VAL A 98 -3.94 -8.66 -13.34
CA VAL A 98 -5.17 -9.48 -13.35
C VAL A 98 -5.24 -10.42 -12.15
N LYS A 99 -4.13 -11.11 -11.85
CA LYS A 99 -4.10 -12.18 -10.83
C LYS A 99 -3.70 -11.65 -9.45
N GLY A 100 -2.96 -10.55 -9.38
CA GLY A 100 -2.46 -10.00 -8.13
C GLY A 100 -3.42 -9.04 -7.44
N VAL A 101 -3.84 -7.99 -8.16
CA VAL A 101 -4.44 -6.79 -7.55
C VAL A 101 -5.84 -6.49 -8.06
N GLY A 102 -6.11 -6.81 -9.34
CA GLY A 102 -7.24 -6.30 -10.11
C GLY A 102 -8.56 -6.31 -9.37
N LEU A 103 -9.13 -7.50 -9.15
CA LEU A 103 -10.46 -7.65 -8.58
C LEU A 103 -10.54 -7.11 -7.14
N ALA A 104 -9.50 -7.36 -6.34
CA ALA A 104 -9.46 -6.92 -4.95
C ALA A 104 -9.43 -5.38 -4.84
N LEU A 105 -8.72 -4.69 -5.73
CA LEU A 105 -8.68 -3.23 -5.80
C LEU A 105 -10.03 -2.64 -6.26
N VAL A 106 -10.70 -3.28 -7.21
CA VAL A 106 -12.07 -2.91 -7.59
C VAL A 106 -13.00 -2.97 -6.38
N PHE A 107 -12.99 -4.07 -5.64
CA PHE A 107 -13.82 -4.20 -4.43
C PHE A 107 -13.40 -3.20 -3.36
N ALA A 108 -12.10 -2.97 -3.17
CA ALA A 108 -11.60 -1.95 -2.24
C ALA A 108 -12.16 -0.57 -2.56
N ASN A 109 -12.23 -0.18 -3.84
CA ASN A 109 -12.82 1.09 -4.24
C ASN A 109 -14.31 1.20 -3.92
N TRP A 110 -15.09 0.15 -4.17
CA TRP A 110 -16.51 0.11 -3.82
C TRP A 110 -16.75 0.16 -2.30
N VAL A 111 -15.97 -0.62 -1.55
CA VAL A 111 -16.07 -0.68 -0.09
C VAL A 111 -15.67 0.65 0.53
N MET A 112 -14.62 1.31 0.02
CA MET A 112 -14.22 2.65 0.45
C MET A 112 -15.32 3.67 0.20
N ALA A 113 -15.92 3.67 -0.99
CA ALA A 113 -17.03 4.57 -1.31
C ALA A 113 -18.24 4.35 -0.37
N GLY A 114 -18.59 3.08 -0.13
CA GLY A 114 -19.64 2.72 0.83
C GLY A 114 -19.33 3.15 2.26
N SER A 115 -18.07 3.05 2.68
CA SER A 115 -17.62 3.51 3.99
C SER A 115 -17.75 5.03 4.16
N ALA A 116 -17.44 5.81 3.11
CA ALA A 116 -17.57 7.26 3.13
C ALA A 116 -19.05 7.69 3.29
N ILE A 117 -19.96 7.03 2.57
CA ILE A 117 -21.40 7.25 2.73
C ILE A 117 -21.84 6.91 4.16
N ALA A 118 -21.47 5.73 4.66
CA ALA A 118 -21.84 5.31 6.01
C ALA A 118 -21.31 6.27 7.09
N TRP A 119 -20.11 6.83 6.89
CA TRP A 119 -19.52 7.81 7.80
C TRP A 119 -20.30 9.12 7.83
N VAL A 120 -20.66 9.68 6.67
CA VAL A 120 -21.45 10.93 6.59
C VAL A 120 -22.81 10.79 7.29
N PHE A 121 -23.46 9.63 7.17
CA PHE A 121 -24.72 9.34 7.84
C PHE A 121 -24.56 8.91 9.32
N GLU A 122 -23.37 9.08 9.91
CA GLU A 122 -23.04 8.69 11.28
C GLU A 122 -23.34 7.20 11.60
N ALA A 123 -23.40 6.35 10.58
CA ALA A 123 -23.58 4.91 10.71
C ALA A 123 -22.23 4.25 11.04
N PHE A 124 -21.60 4.65 12.15
CA PHE A 124 -20.21 4.32 12.50
C PHE A 124 -19.94 2.81 12.51
N LEU A 125 -20.87 2.00 13.00
CA LEU A 125 -20.73 0.54 12.97
C LEU A 125 -20.63 0.00 11.54
N LYS A 126 -21.49 0.47 10.62
CA LYS A 126 -21.47 0.06 9.22
C LYS A 126 -20.19 0.55 8.53
N SER A 127 -19.78 1.78 8.80
CA SER A 127 -18.50 2.34 8.33
C SER A 127 -17.33 1.48 8.79
N THR A 128 -17.28 1.09 10.07
CA THR A 128 -16.22 0.25 10.63
C THR A 128 -16.19 -1.14 10.00
N ILE A 129 -17.35 -1.75 9.73
CA ILE A 129 -17.44 -3.03 9.01
C ILE A 129 -16.87 -2.89 7.60
N PHE A 130 -17.26 -1.85 6.85
CA PHE A 130 -16.70 -1.59 5.52
C PHE A 130 -15.18 -1.36 5.58
N LEU A 131 -14.68 -0.55 6.50
CA LEU A 131 -13.25 -0.29 6.66
C LEU A 131 -12.48 -1.54 7.09
N GLY A 132 -13.09 -2.43 7.86
CA GLY A 132 -12.53 -3.75 8.20
C GLY A 132 -12.39 -4.63 6.96
N ILE A 133 -13.46 -4.74 6.15
CA ILE A 133 -13.43 -5.47 4.87
C ILE A 133 -12.38 -4.87 3.92
N LEU A 134 -12.32 -3.53 3.82
CA LEU A 134 -11.33 -2.81 3.03
C LEU A 134 -9.91 -3.16 3.46
N THR A 135 -9.64 -3.13 4.77
CA THR A 135 -8.32 -3.44 5.32
C THR A 135 -7.93 -4.89 5.01
N LEU A 136 -8.85 -5.84 5.14
CA LEU A 136 -8.59 -7.25 4.80
C LEU A 136 -8.31 -7.45 3.31
N LEU A 137 -9.08 -6.81 2.43
CA LEU A 137 -8.83 -6.85 0.97
C LEU A 137 -7.45 -6.30 0.63
N LEU A 138 -7.06 -5.19 1.25
CA LEU A 138 -5.77 -4.54 1.01
C LEU A 138 -4.60 -5.35 1.60
N ILE A 139 -4.78 -5.99 2.76
CA ILE A 139 -3.80 -6.94 3.30
C ILE A 139 -3.62 -8.11 2.33
N TYR A 140 -4.72 -8.71 1.88
CA TYR A 140 -4.68 -9.80 0.89
C TYR A 140 -3.92 -9.39 -0.37
N SER A 141 -4.25 -8.24 -0.98
CA SER A 141 -3.54 -7.75 -2.16
C SER A 141 -2.05 -7.52 -1.92
N ASN A 142 -1.67 -6.97 -0.76
CA ASN A 142 -0.27 -6.74 -0.43
C ASN A 142 0.51 -8.04 -0.20
N VAL A 143 -0.11 -9.04 0.45
CA VAL A 143 0.49 -10.38 0.62
C VAL A 143 0.69 -11.04 -0.74
N VAL A 144 -0.32 -11.02 -1.62
CA VAL A 144 -0.22 -11.58 -2.97
C VAL A 144 0.86 -10.88 -3.79
N LEU A 145 0.96 -9.54 -3.69
CA LEU A 145 2.02 -8.77 -4.34
C LEU A 145 3.41 -9.12 -3.82
N ILE A 146 3.59 -9.30 -2.51
CA ILE A 146 4.91 -9.64 -1.95
C ILE A 146 5.32 -11.07 -2.30
N VAL A 147 4.39 -12.03 -2.21
CA VAL A 147 4.68 -13.46 -2.39
C VAL A 147 4.81 -13.85 -3.85
N TYR A 148 3.87 -13.44 -4.71
CA TYR A 148 3.78 -13.92 -6.09
C TYR A 148 4.33 -12.93 -7.12
N HIS A 149 4.39 -11.63 -6.80
CA HIS A 149 4.74 -10.59 -7.76
C HIS A 149 5.67 -9.54 -7.14
N ALA A 150 6.77 -10.00 -6.52
CA ALA A 150 7.66 -9.14 -5.74
C ALA A 150 8.13 -7.89 -6.53
N PRO A 151 8.24 -6.72 -5.86
CA PRO A 151 8.65 -5.49 -6.52
C PRO A 151 10.09 -5.60 -7.02
N THR A 152 10.29 -5.37 -8.33
CA THR A 152 11.60 -5.39 -8.97
C THR A 152 11.94 -4.02 -9.55
N TRP A 153 13.15 -3.52 -9.25
CA TRP A 153 13.64 -2.24 -9.78
C TRP A 153 13.91 -2.26 -11.29
N THR A 154 13.84 -3.42 -11.93
CA THR A 154 13.87 -3.56 -13.39
C THR A 154 12.59 -3.03 -14.06
N ARG A 155 11.50 -2.88 -13.30
CA ARG A 155 10.19 -2.38 -13.76
C ARG A 155 9.70 -1.27 -12.83
N PRO A 156 10.32 -0.08 -12.87
CA PRO A 156 10.02 1.00 -11.92
C PRO A 156 8.56 1.50 -12.01
N LEU A 157 7.96 1.46 -13.21
CA LEU A 157 6.56 1.85 -13.40
C LEU A 157 5.60 0.91 -12.69
N ASP A 158 5.89 -0.39 -12.65
CA ASP A 158 5.07 -1.37 -11.92
C ASP A 158 5.16 -1.09 -10.41
N VAL A 159 6.33 -0.74 -9.89
CA VAL A 159 6.50 -0.35 -8.48
C VAL A 159 5.69 0.91 -8.16
N VAL A 160 5.79 1.94 -8.99
CA VAL A 160 5.14 3.24 -8.73
C VAL A 160 3.62 3.17 -8.90
N PHE A 161 3.11 2.47 -9.92
CA PHE A 161 1.69 2.50 -10.25
C PHE A 161 0.92 1.25 -9.84
N ILE A 162 1.56 0.15 -9.46
CA ILE A 162 0.88 -1.04 -8.91
C ILE A 162 1.14 -1.14 -7.42
N HIS A 163 2.40 -1.23 -7.01
CA HIS A 163 2.73 -1.45 -5.60
C HIS A 163 2.46 -0.21 -4.74
N ALA A 164 2.85 0.98 -5.20
CA ALA A 164 2.74 2.18 -4.37
C ALA A 164 1.29 2.54 -4.00
N PRO A 165 0.32 2.66 -4.94
CA PRO A 165 -1.04 3.02 -4.57
C PRO A 165 -1.70 1.99 -3.64
N VAL A 166 -1.47 0.69 -3.87
CA VAL A 166 -2.04 -0.38 -3.05
C VAL A 166 -1.45 -0.38 -1.63
N ARG A 167 -0.14 -0.13 -1.50
CA ARG A 167 0.54 0.03 -0.20
C ARG A 167 0.09 1.28 0.54
N LEU A 168 0.06 2.43 -0.14
CA LEU A 168 -0.39 3.69 0.46
C LEU A 168 -1.84 3.57 0.94
N PHE A 169 -2.70 2.91 0.15
CA PHE A 169 -4.08 2.66 0.52
C PHE A 169 -4.19 1.75 1.75
N LEU A 170 -3.40 0.67 1.82
CA LEU A 170 -3.32 -0.18 3.01
C LEU A 170 -2.88 0.61 4.24
N ILE A 171 -1.83 1.44 4.11
CA ILE A 171 -1.29 2.24 5.21
C ILE A 171 -2.36 3.21 5.73
N LEU A 172 -3.12 3.87 4.84
CA LEU A 172 -4.22 4.75 5.25
C LEU A 172 -5.33 3.97 5.97
N ALA A 173 -5.76 2.85 5.41
CA ALA A 173 -6.84 2.04 5.99
C ALA A 173 -6.45 1.49 7.36
N LEU A 174 -5.27 0.87 7.45
CA LEU A 174 -4.76 0.24 8.65
C LEU A 174 -4.35 1.25 9.71
N SER A 175 -3.60 2.29 9.36
CA SER A 175 -3.03 3.20 10.37
C SER A 175 -4.06 4.19 10.90
N LEU A 176 -5.12 4.47 10.14
CA LEU A 176 -6.00 5.58 10.44
C LEU A 176 -7.49 5.30 10.24
N LEU A 177 -7.95 4.98 9.02
CA LEU A 177 -9.40 4.95 8.76
C LEU A 177 -10.13 3.91 9.61
N PHE A 178 -9.66 2.66 9.58
CA PHE A 178 -10.22 1.57 10.37
C PHE A 178 -10.14 1.83 11.87
N PRO A 179 -8.97 2.08 12.48
CA PRO A 179 -8.88 2.28 13.93
C PRO A 179 -9.63 3.53 14.39
N TYR A 180 -9.66 4.59 13.59
CA TYR A 180 -10.39 5.81 13.94
C TYR A 180 -11.89 5.54 13.96
N SER A 181 -12.42 4.91 12.92
CA SER A 181 -13.84 4.52 12.87
C SER A 181 -14.20 3.55 13.99
N LEU A 182 -13.32 2.60 14.32
CA LEU A 182 -13.49 1.68 15.44
C LEU A 182 -13.55 2.43 16.78
N PHE A 183 -12.64 3.37 17.03
CA PHE A 183 -12.66 4.15 18.26
C PHE A 183 -13.91 5.02 18.39
N VAL A 184 -14.37 5.66 17.31
CA VAL A 184 -15.63 6.40 17.33
C VAL A 184 -16.81 5.45 17.61
N THR A 185 -16.85 4.28 16.96
CA THR A 185 -17.90 3.26 17.18
C THR A 185 -17.92 2.74 18.61
N LEU A 186 -16.76 2.56 19.25
CA LEU A 186 -16.63 2.14 20.65
C LEU A 186 -16.92 3.28 21.65
N GLY A 187 -17.29 4.48 21.18
CA GLY A 187 -17.54 5.63 22.04
C GLY A 187 -16.26 6.15 22.70
N HIS A 188 -15.10 6.00 22.04
CA HIS A 188 -13.83 6.60 22.46
C HIS A 188 -13.65 8.04 21.95
N ALA A 189 -14.62 8.56 21.21
CA ALA A 189 -14.69 9.98 20.89
C ALA A 189 -14.98 10.80 22.17
N TRP A 190 -14.42 12.01 22.26
CA TRP A 190 -14.75 12.97 23.31
C TRP A 190 -15.62 14.10 22.77
N ASP A 191 -16.31 14.77 23.68
CA ASP A 191 -17.09 15.96 23.34
C ASP A 191 -16.16 17.14 23.01
N PRO A 192 -16.23 17.71 21.79
CA PRO A 192 -15.45 18.89 21.42
C PRO A 192 -15.68 20.09 22.34
N ALA A 193 -16.85 20.20 22.98
CA ALA A 193 -17.18 21.29 23.89
C ALA A 193 -16.39 21.26 25.21
N TYR A 194 -15.84 20.10 25.58
CA TYR A 194 -15.08 19.91 26.83
C TYR A 194 -13.66 19.40 26.56
N PRO A 195 -12.74 20.29 26.12
CA PRO A 195 -11.39 19.93 25.66
C PRO A 195 -10.46 19.41 26.76
N GLY A 196 -10.90 19.24 28.01
CA GLY A 196 -10.11 18.58 29.07
C GLY A 196 -10.21 17.04 29.08
N HIS A 197 -11.14 16.46 28.33
CA HIS A 197 -11.44 15.02 28.42
C HIS A 197 -10.65 14.13 27.43
N TYR A 198 -9.74 14.69 26.63
CA TYR A 198 -8.99 13.93 25.62
C TYR A 198 -8.08 12.84 26.22
N GLU A 199 -7.70 12.96 27.50
CA GLU A 199 -6.78 12.03 28.18
C GLU A 199 -7.46 10.75 28.68
N ARG A 200 -8.79 10.75 28.85
CA ARG A 200 -9.50 9.70 29.60
C ARG A 200 -9.45 8.32 28.93
N LYS A 201 -9.33 8.26 27.61
CA LYS A 201 -9.28 7.02 26.81
C LYS A 201 -8.04 6.96 25.89
N GLN A 202 -6.95 7.62 26.29
CA GLN A 202 -5.75 7.74 25.44
C GLN A 202 -5.00 6.43 25.21
N TRP A 203 -5.01 5.50 26.18
CA TRP A 203 -4.20 4.28 26.16
C TRP A 203 -4.52 3.33 25.00
N GLY A 204 -5.78 3.23 24.59
CA GLY A 204 -6.17 2.42 23.43
C GLY A 204 -5.58 2.97 22.12
N GLY A 205 -5.64 4.30 21.95
CA GLY A 205 -5.00 4.98 20.82
C GLY A 205 -3.48 4.86 20.84
N PHE A 206 -2.87 5.05 22.02
CA PHE A 206 -1.44 4.88 22.23
C PHE A 206 -0.95 3.48 21.84
N ALA A 207 -1.56 2.44 22.38
CA ALA A 207 -1.16 1.05 22.12
C ALA A 207 -1.30 0.71 20.63
N TYR A 208 -2.37 1.17 19.98
CA TYR A 208 -2.60 0.95 18.56
C TYR A 208 -1.56 1.67 17.68
N VAL A 209 -1.34 2.96 17.92
CA VAL A 209 -0.37 3.77 17.17
C VAL A 209 1.04 3.19 17.35
N LEU A 210 1.42 2.81 18.57
CA LEU A 210 2.71 2.17 18.82
C LEU A 210 2.84 0.85 18.03
N ALA A 211 1.83 -0.03 18.09
CA ALA A 211 1.86 -1.32 17.41
C ALA A 211 1.98 -1.18 15.89
N VAL A 212 1.17 -0.33 15.27
CA VAL A 212 1.19 -0.14 13.81
C VAL A 212 2.50 0.50 13.35
N ASN A 213 3.04 1.47 14.10
CA ASN A 213 4.31 2.10 13.74
C ASN A 213 5.51 1.16 13.96
N LEU A 214 5.50 0.32 15.00
CA LEU A 214 6.52 -0.72 15.18
C LEU A 214 6.47 -1.75 14.04
N ALA A 215 5.27 -2.18 13.64
CA ALA A 215 5.10 -3.06 12.48
C ALA A 215 5.61 -2.39 11.19
N GLY A 216 5.29 -1.10 10.99
CA GLY A 216 5.78 -0.34 9.85
C GLY A 216 7.30 -0.20 9.84
N LEU A 217 7.91 0.07 11.00
CA LEU A 217 9.35 0.12 11.16
C LEU A 217 10.02 -1.21 10.79
N PHE A 218 9.44 -2.33 11.23
CA PHE A 218 9.91 -3.66 10.90
C PHE A 218 9.84 -3.95 9.38
N ILE A 219 8.74 -3.57 8.74
CA ILE A 219 8.58 -3.70 7.28
C ILE A 219 9.64 -2.86 6.55
N ILE A 220 9.87 -1.61 6.97
CA ILE A 220 10.90 -0.74 6.39
C ILE A 220 12.29 -1.35 6.56
N ALA A 221 12.58 -1.89 7.75
CA ALA A 221 13.88 -2.46 8.07
C ALA A 221 14.20 -3.72 7.24
N LEU A 222 13.24 -4.64 7.13
CA LEU A 222 13.42 -5.90 6.42
C LEU A 222 13.31 -5.75 4.91
N CYS A 223 12.23 -5.09 4.45
CA CYS A 223 11.89 -5.05 3.03
C CYS A 223 12.53 -3.88 2.28
N HIS A 224 13.15 -2.92 2.98
CA HIS A 224 13.69 -1.69 2.37
C HIS A 224 12.64 -0.95 1.53
N ASP A 225 11.43 -0.85 2.09
CA ASP A 225 10.25 -0.32 1.40
C ASP A 225 10.12 1.20 1.57
N TRP A 226 10.54 1.94 0.53
CA TRP A 226 10.44 3.39 0.49
C TRP A 226 9.00 3.92 0.50
N VAL A 227 8.06 3.19 -0.12
CA VAL A 227 6.65 3.59 -0.14
C VAL A 227 6.09 3.50 1.28
N TRP A 228 6.40 2.41 1.99
CA TRP A 228 5.94 2.24 3.36
C TRP A 228 6.49 3.32 4.29
N CYS A 229 7.78 3.68 4.13
CA CYS A 229 8.38 4.76 4.89
C CYS A 229 7.69 6.10 4.66
N LEU A 230 7.52 6.52 3.40
CA LEU A 230 6.84 7.78 3.07
C LEU A 230 5.39 7.78 3.58
N GLY A 231 4.68 6.68 3.37
CA GLY A 231 3.30 6.51 3.79
C GLY A 231 3.13 6.62 5.31
N ALA A 232 3.88 5.82 6.06
CA ALA A 232 3.81 5.79 7.52
C ALA A 232 4.28 7.11 8.16
N THR A 233 5.30 7.75 7.59
CA THR A 233 5.76 9.07 8.03
C THR A 233 4.67 10.13 7.81
N TRP A 234 4.02 10.14 6.66
CA TRP A 234 2.93 11.08 6.41
C TRP A 234 1.72 10.83 7.31
N MET A 235 1.39 9.57 7.61
CA MET A 235 0.36 9.24 8.61
C MET A 235 0.71 9.82 9.98
N CYS A 236 1.94 9.67 10.45
CA CYS A 236 2.39 10.30 11.70
C CYS A 236 2.22 11.82 11.65
N VAL A 237 2.68 12.46 10.57
CA VAL A 237 2.52 13.91 10.32
C VAL A 237 1.07 14.34 10.40
N SER A 238 0.18 13.63 9.71
CA SER A 238 -1.24 13.94 9.74
C SER A 238 -1.84 13.88 11.16
N ILE A 239 -1.35 12.98 12.03
CA ILE A 239 -1.88 12.82 13.38
C ILE A 239 -1.39 13.94 14.30
N TRP A 240 -0.09 14.29 14.27
CA TRP A 240 0.43 15.32 15.16
C TRP A 240 0.12 16.76 14.72
N MET A 241 -0.19 17.00 13.44
CA MET A 241 -0.62 18.32 12.97
C MET A 241 -1.97 18.78 13.53
N LYS A 242 -2.76 17.90 14.15
CA LYS A 242 -4.07 18.22 14.72
C LYS A 242 -3.93 18.38 16.23
N GLU A 243 -4.24 19.56 16.75
CA GLU A 243 -4.32 19.85 18.19
C GLU A 243 -5.79 20.01 18.65
N PRO A 244 -6.12 19.77 19.95
CA PRO A 244 -5.26 19.24 21.03
C PRO A 244 -5.10 17.71 20.97
N LYS A 245 -4.02 17.18 21.59
CA LYS A 245 -3.68 15.75 21.59
C LYS A 245 -3.22 15.23 22.95
N PRO A 246 -3.53 13.96 23.29
CA PRO A 246 -2.87 13.31 24.40
C PRO A 246 -1.36 13.27 24.19
N LEU A 247 -0.60 13.70 25.21
CA LEU A 247 0.86 13.79 25.17
C LEU A 247 1.50 12.46 24.76
N SER A 248 0.96 11.34 25.26
CA SER A 248 1.44 9.99 24.98
C SER A 248 1.44 9.65 23.48
N ILE A 249 0.36 9.99 22.77
CA ILE A 249 0.24 9.77 21.33
C ILE A 249 1.15 10.75 20.58
N TYR A 250 1.13 12.03 20.98
CA TYR A 250 1.91 13.09 20.35
C TYR A 250 3.42 12.79 20.32
N ILE A 251 3.98 12.34 21.45
CA ILE A 251 5.39 11.94 21.55
C ILE A 251 5.71 10.78 20.60
N ILE A 252 4.88 9.73 20.60
CA ILE A 252 5.11 8.55 19.75
C ILE A 252 5.11 8.92 18.28
N VAL A 253 4.10 9.66 17.79
CA VAL A 253 4.02 9.97 16.37
C VAL A 253 5.17 10.88 15.93
N ILE A 254 5.68 11.76 16.79
CA ILE A 254 6.89 12.55 16.49
C ILE A 254 8.12 11.66 16.40
N ILE A 255 8.32 10.75 17.37
CA ILE A 255 9.44 9.80 17.36
C ILE A 255 9.42 8.99 16.07
N PHE A 256 8.29 8.42 15.68
CA PHE A 256 8.19 7.60 14.47
C PHE A 256 8.25 8.42 13.17
N THR A 257 7.86 9.70 13.18
CA THR A 257 8.10 10.61 12.04
C THR A 257 9.58 10.70 11.70
N VAL A 258 10.47 10.65 12.71
CA VAL A 258 11.92 10.67 12.52
C VAL A 258 12.50 9.26 12.36
N LEU A 259 11.98 8.29 13.11
CA LEU A 259 12.55 6.95 13.15
C LEU A 259 12.38 6.20 11.82
N HIS A 260 11.24 6.35 11.13
CA HIS A 260 11.03 5.72 9.82
C HIS A 260 12.10 6.10 8.77
N PRO A 261 12.34 7.40 8.47
CA PRO A 261 13.36 7.77 7.49
C PRO A 261 14.77 7.43 7.97
N VAL A 262 15.08 7.58 9.26
CA VAL A 262 16.38 7.20 9.82
C VAL A 262 16.65 5.71 9.61
N THR A 263 15.70 4.84 9.92
CA THR A 263 15.83 3.39 9.70
C THR A 263 16.07 3.05 8.24
N LEU A 264 15.36 3.72 7.32
CA LEU A 264 15.56 3.51 5.89
C LEU A 264 16.96 3.94 5.43
N ILE A 265 17.47 5.07 5.93
CA ILE A 265 18.83 5.55 5.67
C ILE A 265 19.86 4.54 6.21
N VAL A 266 19.72 4.12 7.47
CA VAL A 266 20.62 3.15 8.12
C VAL A 266 20.66 1.84 7.34
N VAL A 267 19.51 1.27 6.98
CA VAL A 267 19.45 0.04 6.17
C VAL A 267 20.08 0.24 4.79
N THR A 268 19.89 1.39 4.16
CA THR A 268 20.51 1.72 2.87
C THR A 268 22.04 1.77 2.97
N ILE A 269 22.57 2.42 4.01
CA ILE A 269 24.01 2.53 4.26
C ILE A 269 24.58 1.15 4.55
N THR A 270 23.97 0.38 5.46
CA THR A 270 24.42 -0.97 5.82
C THR A 270 24.44 -1.90 4.61
N LYS A 271 23.38 -1.92 3.78
CA LYS A 271 23.37 -2.72 2.54
C LYS A 271 24.49 -2.33 1.58
N ARG A 272 24.75 -1.02 1.42
CA ARG A 272 25.85 -0.53 0.55
C ARG A 272 27.22 -0.94 1.09
N LEU A 273 27.44 -0.84 2.40
CA LEU A 273 28.70 -1.22 3.04
C LEU A 273 28.94 -2.73 2.95
N THR A 274 27.93 -3.55 3.25
CA THR A 274 28.04 -5.02 3.17
C THR A 274 28.30 -5.47 1.73
N ARG A 275 27.65 -4.86 0.74
CA ARG A 275 27.89 -5.16 -0.68
C ARG A 275 29.31 -4.82 -1.11
N LYS A 276 29.83 -3.64 -0.74
CA LYS A 276 31.23 -3.26 -1.00
C LYS A 276 32.22 -4.23 -0.35
N ARG A 277 31.92 -4.74 0.84
CA ARG A 277 32.74 -5.74 1.54
C ARG A 277 32.72 -7.11 0.87
N GLN A 278 31.62 -7.47 0.20
CA GLN A 278 31.50 -8.71 -0.57
C GLN A 278 32.19 -8.61 -1.93
N GLU A 279 32.14 -7.46 -2.60
CA GLU A 279 32.84 -7.21 -3.88
C GLU A 279 34.38 -7.15 -3.72
N GLY A 280 34.89 -6.92 -2.51
CA GLY A 280 36.31 -6.96 -2.16
C GLY A 280 36.86 -8.34 -1.76
N HIS A 281 36.00 -9.36 -1.63
CA HIS A 281 36.48 -10.75 -1.48
C HIS A 281 36.75 -11.30 -2.88
N ILE A 282 38.02 -11.48 -3.21
CA ILE A 282 38.46 -12.23 -4.39
C ILE A 282 37.77 -13.60 -4.33
N ARG A 283 36.78 -13.78 -5.20
CA ARG A 283 36.12 -15.07 -5.37
C ARG A 283 37.13 -15.97 -6.05
N LEU A 284 37.58 -17.01 -5.37
CA LEU A 284 38.26 -18.12 -6.04
C LEU A 284 37.27 -18.66 -7.10
N PRO A 285 37.70 -18.83 -8.36
CA PRO A 285 36.85 -19.40 -9.39
C PRO A 285 36.30 -20.74 -8.91
N SER A 286 35.04 -21.04 -9.21
CA SER A 286 34.44 -22.32 -8.83
C SER A 286 35.21 -23.46 -9.53
N ASP A 287 35.27 -24.65 -8.91
CA ASP A 287 35.97 -25.81 -9.50
C ASP A 287 35.44 -26.15 -10.91
N GLU A 288 34.17 -25.82 -11.21
CA GLU A 288 33.58 -25.93 -12.56
C GLU A 288 34.18 -24.92 -13.56
N GLU A 289 34.40 -23.66 -13.15
CA GLU A 289 35.04 -22.63 -13.99
C GLU A 289 36.51 -22.98 -14.24
N ILE A 290 37.22 -23.50 -13.23
CA ILE A 290 38.61 -23.99 -13.37
C ILE A 290 38.66 -25.14 -14.39
N THR A 291 37.75 -26.10 -14.30
CA THR A 291 37.69 -27.25 -15.23
C THR A 291 37.37 -26.82 -16.67
N HIS A 292 36.50 -25.83 -16.86
CA HIS A 292 36.21 -25.28 -18.19
C HIS A 292 37.39 -24.49 -18.77
N GLN A 293 38.13 -23.78 -17.93
CA GLN A 293 39.28 -22.98 -18.33
C GLN A 293 40.49 -23.87 -18.68
N GLU A 294 40.75 -24.93 -17.89
CA GLU A 294 41.76 -25.96 -18.21
C GLU A 294 41.45 -26.72 -19.50
N ARG A 295 40.19 -27.05 -19.76
CA ARG A 295 39.77 -27.67 -21.03
C ARG A 295 39.93 -26.74 -22.23
N ALA A 296 39.79 -25.43 -22.03
CA ALA A 296 39.96 -24.45 -23.10
C ALA A 296 41.45 -24.22 -23.42
N THR A 297 42.32 -24.17 -22.42
CA THR A 297 43.78 -24.05 -22.62
C THR A 297 44.39 -25.32 -23.20
N SER A 298 43.94 -26.51 -22.76
CA SER A 298 44.40 -27.79 -23.32
C SER A 298 44.04 -27.96 -24.80
N ARG A 299 42.91 -27.41 -25.28
CA ARG A 299 42.57 -27.42 -26.71
C ARG A 299 43.45 -26.51 -27.55
N HIS A 300 44.04 -25.45 -26.98
CA HIS A 300 44.92 -24.56 -27.71
C HIS A 300 46.34 -25.09 -27.83
N GLU A 301 46.83 -25.86 -26.85
CA GLU A 301 48.18 -26.44 -26.92
C GLU A 301 48.30 -27.59 -27.94
N VAL A 302 47.23 -28.35 -28.21
CA VAL A 302 47.28 -29.48 -29.16
C VAL A 302 47.28 -29.03 -30.63
N GLN A 303 47.03 -27.74 -30.91
CA GLN A 303 46.89 -27.23 -32.28
C GLN A 303 48.11 -26.46 -32.81
N ALA A 304 49.21 -26.43 -32.06
CA ALA A 304 50.43 -25.72 -32.42
C ALA A 304 51.63 -26.67 -32.59
N ASP A 305 51.59 -27.56 -33.58
CA ASP A 305 52.80 -28.01 -34.27
C ASP A 305 52.44 -28.87 -35.49
N TRP A 306 52.35 -28.24 -36.67
CA TRP A 306 52.54 -28.89 -37.98
C TRP A 306 53.01 -27.83 -38.98
N SER A 307 54.31 -27.57 -39.00
CA SER A 307 55.04 -27.01 -40.13
C SER A 307 56.48 -27.48 -40.11
#